data_AF-A0AAV7QBS7-F1
#
_entry.id   AF-A0AAV7QBS7-F1
#
_cell.length_a   1.000
_cell.length_b   1.000
_cell.length_c   1.000
_cell.angle_alpha   90.00
_cell.angle_beta   90.00
_cell.angle_gamma   90.00
#
_symmetry.space_group_name_H-M   'P 1'
#
loop_
_entity.id
_entity.type
_entity.pdbx_description
1 polymer ?
#
loop_
_entity_poly.entity_id
_entity_poly.type
_entity_poly.pdbx_seq_one_letter_code
_entity_poly.pdbx_strand_id
1 'polypeptide(L)'
;MTPACGPASKSDLLAKHDDKSLVFSDLNLAELSQVIEYLQRSLGPDLLVCTKADPAENCIYTTDRQLPKKDQTLKFLDGEGKAPGKEKLAVFFFGMQPVPNITEFIAGPLPNPTSVHHNETVSRWSGGYFSWQLCECE
;
A
#
# COMPACT_ATOMS: atom_id res chain seq x y z
N MET A 1 23.12 23.05 -33.20
CA MET A 1 22.57 23.96 -32.19
C MET A 1 21.87 23.11 -31.14
N THR A 2 22.44 22.98 -29.96
CA THR A 2 21.81 22.34 -28.80
C THR A 2 20.86 23.34 -28.15
N PRO A 3 19.58 23.01 -27.91
CA PRO A 3 18.71 23.91 -27.19
C PRO A 3 19.19 23.98 -25.73
N ALA A 4 19.37 25.19 -25.22
CA ALA A 4 19.62 25.39 -23.79
C ALA A 4 18.29 25.32 -23.03
N CYS A 5 18.26 24.58 -21.92
CA CYS A 5 17.13 24.62 -21.00
C CYS A 5 16.98 26.03 -20.42
N GLY A 6 15.73 26.48 -20.24
CA GLY A 6 15.42 27.73 -19.55
C GLY A 6 15.91 27.70 -18.09
N PRO A 7 16.24 28.86 -17.49
CA PRO A 7 16.68 28.90 -16.11
C PRO A 7 15.55 28.37 -15.22
N ALA A 8 15.87 27.39 -14.36
CA ALA A 8 14.93 26.92 -13.36
C ALA A 8 14.54 28.10 -12.45
N SER A 9 13.24 28.40 -12.37
CA SER A 9 12.75 29.42 -11.46
C SER A 9 12.94 28.95 -10.03
N LYS A 10 13.57 29.77 -9.18
CA LYS A 10 13.71 29.48 -7.73
C LYS A 10 12.34 29.31 -7.04
N SER A 11 11.26 29.83 -7.63
CA SER A 11 9.89 29.66 -7.12
C SER A 11 9.41 28.21 -7.17
N ASP A 12 9.86 27.43 -8.16
CA ASP A 12 9.34 26.07 -8.40
C ASP A 12 9.98 25.05 -7.44
N LEU A 13 11.17 25.36 -6.93
CA LEU A 13 11.87 24.54 -5.93
C LEU A 13 11.47 24.87 -4.48
N LEU A 14 10.69 25.93 -4.26
CA LEU A 14 10.21 26.40 -2.96
C LEU A 14 8.69 26.33 -2.83
N ALA A 15 8.02 25.61 -3.73
CA ALA A 15 6.59 25.36 -3.65
C ALA A 15 6.28 24.65 -2.33
N LYS A 16 5.71 25.40 -1.38
CA LYS A 16 5.31 24.87 -0.08
C LYS A 16 4.08 23.98 -0.31
N HIS A 17 4.22 22.69 -0.04
CA HIS A 17 3.09 21.77 -0.05
C HIS A 17 2.02 22.28 0.93
N ASP A 18 0.79 22.37 0.46
CA ASP A 18 -0.38 22.65 1.28
C ASP A 18 -0.99 21.34 1.80
N ASP A 19 -2.00 21.45 2.67
CA ASP A 19 -2.68 20.28 3.24
C ASP A 19 -3.36 19.42 2.17
N LYS A 20 -3.62 19.98 0.98
CA LYS A 20 -4.21 19.22 -0.13
C LYS A 20 -3.22 18.21 -0.71
N SER A 21 -1.94 18.54 -0.72
CA SER A 21 -0.87 17.63 -1.14
C SER A 21 -0.75 16.39 -0.24
N LEU A 22 -1.22 16.46 1.01
CA LEU A 22 -1.13 15.34 1.98
C LEU A 22 -1.99 14.13 1.58
N VAL A 23 -2.92 14.30 0.62
CA VAL A 23 -3.69 13.17 0.07
C VAL A 23 -2.78 12.15 -0.64
N PHE A 24 -1.65 12.62 -1.17
CA PHE A 24 -0.65 11.82 -1.86
C PHE A 24 0.60 11.53 -1.03
N SER A 25 0.67 12.03 0.22
CA SER A 25 1.84 11.77 1.07
C SER A 25 1.97 10.28 1.35
N ASP A 26 3.21 9.80 1.35
CA ASP A 26 3.55 8.47 1.86
C ASP A 26 3.28 8.34 3.36
N LEU A 27 3.49 7.14 3.89
CA LEU A 27 3.38 6.94 5.33
C LEU A 27 4.55 7.51 6.07
N ASN A 28 4.23 8.04 7.25
CA ASN A 28 5.21 8.18 8.30
C ASN A 28 5.35 6.87 9.12
N LEU A 29 6.41 6.80 9.93
CA LEU A 29 6.71 5.64 10.77
C LEU A 29 5.60 5.32 11.79
N ALA A 30 4.90 6.33 12.32
CA ALA A 30 3.82 6.10 13.29
C ALA A 30 2.61 5.43 12.62
N GLU A 31 2.23 5.89 11.43
CA GLU A 31 1.16 5.28 10.65
C GLU A 31 1.54 3.85 10.21
N LEU A 32 2.81 3.57 9.89
CA LEU A 32 3.30 2.21 9.62
C LEU A 32 3.10 1.26 10.81
N SER A 33 3.53 1.67 12.01
CA SER A 33 3.39 0.84 13.21
C SER A 33 1.93 0.54 13.52
N GLN A 34 1.05 1.54 13.41
CA GLN A 34 -0.39 1.37 13.63
C GLN A 34 -1.02 0.36 12.67
N VAL A 35 -0.58 0.36 11.41
CA VAL A 35 -1.05 -0.59 10.40
C VAL A 35 -0.59 -2.00 10.73
N ILE A 36 0.68 -2.19 11.07
CA ILE A 36 1.22 -3.52 11.41
C ILE A 36 0.50 -4.08 12.65
N GLU A 37 0.37 -3.29 13.71
CA GLU A 37 -0.34 -3.69 14.93
C GLU A 37 -1.81 -4.05 14.64
N TYR A 38 -2.50 -3.25 13.83
CA TYR A 38 -3.88 -3.51 13.46
C TYR A 38 -4.04 -4.78 12.61
N LEU A 39 -3.12 -5.02 11.68
CA LEU A 39 -3.12 -6.21 10.83
C LEU A 39 -2.85 -7.48 11.64
N GLN A 40 -1.89 -7.44 12.58
CA GLN A 40 -1.64 -8.56 13.50
C GLN A 40 -2.89 -8.87 14.35
N ARG A 41 -3.57 -7.84 14.87
CA ARG A 41 -4.82 -8.05 15.62
C ARG A 41 -5.95 -8.61 14.76
N SER A 42 -6.03 -8.18 13.49
CA SER A 42 -7.16 -8.52 12.60
C SER A 42 -6.98 -9.85 11.87
N LEU A 43 -5.74 -10.23 11.54
CA LEU A 43 -5.41 -11.39 10.71
C LEU A 43 -4.71 -12.51 11.51
N GLY A 44 -4.11 -12.20 12.66
CA GLY A 44 -3.50 -13.18 13.56
C GLY A 44 -2.19 -12.70 14.21
N PRO A 45 -1.90 -13.12 15.45
CA PRO A 45 -0.69 -12.67 16.17
C PRO A 45 0.61 -13.22 15.57
N ASP A 46 0.56 -14.32 14.81
CA ASP A 46 1.72 -15.01 14.25
C ASP A 46 2.28 -14.35 12.97
N LEU A 47 1.81 -13.14 12.65
CA LEU A 47 2.31 -12.40 11.49
C LEU A 47 3.68 -11.78 11.78
N LEU A 48 4.70 -12.37 11.16
CA LEU A 48 6.08 -11.91 11.21
C LEU A 48 6.38 -10.92 10.06
N VAL A 49 7.54 -10.27 10.13
CA VAL A 49 8.11 -9.59 8.96
C VAL A 49 8.89 -10.61 8.15
N CYS A 50 8.71 -10.64 6.81
CA CYS A 50 9.28 -11.70 5.98
C CYS A 50 10.82 -11.82 6.04
N THR A 51 11.55 -10.80 6.53
CA THR A 51 13.00 -10.88 6.74
C THR A 51 13.42 -11.82 7.87
N LYS A 52 12.46 -12.24 8.72
CA LYS A 52 12.68 -13.12 9.87
C LYS A 52 11.84 -14.40 9.81
N ALA A 53 11.04 -14.56 8.74
CA ALA A 53 10.08 -15.64 8.63
C ALA A 53 10.63 -16.76 7.73
N ASP A 54 10.34 -18.00 8.09
CA ASP A 54 10.53 -19.13 7.20
C ASP A 54 9.46 -19.13 6.08
N PRO A 55 9.71 -19.75 4.91
CA PRO A 55 8.73 -19.81 3.82
C PRO A 55 7.38 -20.47 4.19
N ALA A 56 7.38 -21.30 5.24
CA ALA A 56 6.19 -21.96 5.77
C ALA A 56 5.42 -21.10 6.79
N GLU A 57 5.93 -19.93 7.16
CA GLU A 57 5.29 -19.02 8.11
C GLU A 57 4.45 -17.95 7.41
N ASN A 58 3.60 -17.27 8.18
CA ASN A 58 2.84 -16.13 7.70
C ASN A 58 3.65 -14.85 7.89
N CYS A 59 3.80 -14.05 6.83
CA CYS A 59 4.60 -12.85 6.93
C CYS A 59 4.09 -11.67 6.09
N ILE A 60 4.37 -10.46 6.61
CA ILE A 60 4.15 -9.19 5.94
C ILE A 60 5.38 -8.92 5.07
N TYR A 61 5.16 -8.82 3.76
CA TYR A 61 6.23 -8.55 2.80
C TYR A 61 6.44 -7.05 2.59
N THR A 62 5.36 -6.36 2.23
CA THR A 62 5.40 -4.92 1.94
C THR A 62 4.13 -4.24 2.41
N THR A 63 4.27 -2.98 2.83
CA THR A 63 3.15 -2.09 3.15
C THR A 63 3.32 -0.78 2.37
N ASP A 64 2.37 -0.45 1.50
CA ASP A 64 2.49 0.68 0.58
C ASP A 64 1.18 1.47 0.40
N ARG A 65 1.29 2.72 -0.07
CA ARG A 65 0.21 3.71 -0.10
C ARG A 65 -0.85 3.30 -1.09
N GLN A 66 -2.06 3.02 -0.58
CA GLN A 66 -3.23 2.88 -1.44
C GLN A 66 -3.65 4.29 -1.87
N LEU A 67 -3.50 4.59 -3.15
CA LEU A 67 -3.92 5.87 -3.70
C LEU A 67 -5.44 5.95 -3.73
N PRO A 68 -6.02 7.09 -3.28
CA PRO A 68 -7.46 7.29 -3.32
C PRO A 68 -7.98 7.36 -4.75
N LYS A 69 -9.28 7.13 -4.92
CA LYS A 69 -9.93 7.22 -6.23
C LYS A 69 -9.84 8.63 -6.78
N LYS A 70 -9.50 8.74 -8.07
CA LYS A 70 -9.29 10.02 -8.75
C LYS A 70 -10.47 10.97 -8.63
N ASP A 71 -11.70 10.48 -8.74
CA ASP A 71 -12.92 11.29 -8.66
C ASP A 71 -13.12 11.92 -7.27
N GLN A 72 -12.86 11.16 -6.20
CA GLN A 72 -12.91 11.65 -4.82
C GLN A 72 -11.78 12.64 -4.54
N THR A 73 -10.59 12.35 -5.06
CA THR A 73 -9.44 13.24 -4.91
C THR A 73 -9.66 14.57 -5.61
N LEU A 74 -10.12 14.57 -6.87
CA LEU A 74 -10.38 15.80 -7.61
C LEU A 74 -11.44 16.66 -6.91
N LYS A 75 -12.54 16.07 -6.48
CA LYS A 75 -13.55 16.73 -5.65
C LYS A 75 -12.95 17.46 -4.45
N PHE A 76 -12.09 16.80 -3.69
CA PHE A 76 -11.39 17.43 -2.57
C PHE A 76 -10.42 18.55 -3.02
N LEU A 77 -9.63 18.32 -4.07
CA LEU A 77 -8.66 19.29 -4.57
C LEU A 77 -9.33 20.58 -5.09
N ASP A 78 -10.49 20.43 -5.72
CA ASP A 78 -11.31 21.53 -6.24
C ASP A 78 -12.10 22.24 -5.12
N GLY A 79 -12.03 21.75 -3.87
CA GLY A 79 -12.73 22.33 -2.71
C GLY A 79 -14.17 21.82 -2.55
N GLU A 80 -14.58 20.85 -3.36
CA GLU A 80 -15.90 20.24 -3.41
C GLU A 80 -15.92 18.85 -2.76
N GLY A 81 -15.54 18.75 -1.48
CA GLY A 81 -15.60 17.45 -0.80
C GLY A 81 -14.75 17.35 0.45
N LYS A 82 -14.81 16.18 1.10
CA LYS A 82 -13.96 15.84 2.23
C LYS A 82 -12.66 15.21 1.74
N ALA A 83 -11.58 15.41 2.49
CA ALA A 83 -10.31 14.72 2.23
C ALA A 83 -10.55 13.20 2.26
N PRO A 84 -10.12 12.46 1.23
CA PRO A 84 -10.25 11.01 1.21
C PRO A 84 -9.43 10.40 2.35
N GLY A 85 -9.98 9.36 2.97
CA GLY A 85 -9.31 8.64 4.05
C GLY A 85 -7.97 8.06 3.57
N LYS A 86 -6.98 8.07 4.45
CA LYS A 86 -5.69 7.47 4.16
C LYS A 86 -5.80 5.94 4.29
N GLU A 87 -5.59 5.21 3.19
CA GLU A 87 -5.59 3.74 3.19
C GLU A 87 -4.20 3.17 2.89
N LYS A 88 -4.05 1.89 3.22
CA LYS A 88 -2.81 1.14 3.08
C LYS A 88 -3.01 -0.20 2.43
N LEU A 89 -2.22 -0.48 1.40
CA LEU A 89 -2.09 -1.80 0.81
C LEU A 89 -1.01 -2.57 1.58
N ALA A 90 -1.31 -3.77 2.03
CA ALA A 90 -0.37 -4.68 2.66
C ALA A 90 -0.39 -6.02 1.92
N VAL A 91 0.81 -6.52 1.59
CA VAL A 91 1.00 -7.79 0.88
C VAL A 91 1.46 -8.84 1.90
N PHE A 92 0.73 -9.95 1.95
CA PHE A 92 0.97 -11.04 2.87
C PHE A 92 1.29 -12.32 2.14
N PHE A 93 2.23 -13.06 2.69
CA PHE A 93 2.46 -14.46 2.36
C PHE A 93 1.83 -15.29 3.47
N PHE A 94 0.87 -16.15 3.12
CA PHE A 94 0.34 -17.14 4.03
C PHE A 94 0.96 -18.50 3.71
N GLY A 95 2.11 -18.78 4.32
CA GLY A 95 2.81 -20.06 4.19
C GLY A 95 2.21 -21.15 5.10
N MET A 96 1.57 -20.76 6.20
CA MET A 96 1.11 -21.67 7.25
C MET A 96 -0.27 -22.27 6.92
N GLN A 97 -0.43 -22.79 5.69
CA GLN A 97 -1.66 -23.42 5.22
C GLN A 97 -1.37 -24.43 4.08
N PRO A 98 -2.28 -25.39 3.80
CA PRO A 98 -2.03 -26.45 2.81
C PRO A 98 -1.74 -25.95 1.38
N VAL A 99 -2.30 -24.81 1.01
CA VAL A 99 -2.07 -24.17 -0.29
C VAL A 99 -1.59 -22.74 -0.02
N PRO A 100 -0.27 -22.49 0.03
CA PRO A 100 0.26 -21.16 0.28
C PRO A 100 -0.26 -20.14 -0.73
N ASN A 101 -0.61 -18.94 -0.27
CA ASN A 101 -1.06 -17.88 -1.17
C ASN A 101 -0.47 -16.52 -0.80
N ILE A 102 -0.47 -15.64 -1.80
CA ILE A 102 -0.11 -14.23 -1.65
C ILE A 102 -1.41 -13.44 -1.72
N THR A 103 -1.63 -12.61 -0.72
CA THR A 103 -2.89 -11.90 -0.54
C THR A 103 -2.62 -10.42 -0.30
N GLU A 104 -3.35 -9.57 -0.99
CA GLU A 104 -3.33 -8.13 -0.81
C GLU A 104 -4.50 -7.70 0.08
N PHE A 105 -4.24 -6.90 1.10
CA PHE A 105 -5.29 -6.28 1.92
C PHE A 105 -5.17 -4.76 1.94
N ILE A 106 -6.32 -4.10 2.00
CA ILE A 106 -6.42 -2.67 2.23
C ILE A 106 -6.85 -2.43 3.68
N ALA A 107 -6.03 -1.72 4.45
CA ALA A 107 -6.31 -1.29 5.81
C ALA A 107 -6.51 0.23 5.88
N GLY A 108 -7.52 0.67 6.61
CA GLY A 108 -7.79 2.10 6.80
C GLY A 108 -9.06 2.38 7.60
N PRO A 109 -9.40 3.66 7.79
CA PRO A 109 -8.59 4.85 7.47
C PRO A 109 -7.51 5.14 8.54
N LEU A 110 -6.37 5.70 8.14
CA LEU A 110 -5.28 6.09 9.04
C LEU A 110 -5.48 7.48 9.66
N PRO A 111 -4.92 7.76 10.85
CA PRO A 111 -3.98 6.93 11.64
C PRO A 111 -4.61 5.78 12.44
N ASN A 112 -5.92 5.78 12.66
CA ASN A 112 -6.58 4.76 13.49
C ASN A 112 -7.38 3.79 12.62
N PRO A 113 -6.74 2.74 12.05
CA PRO A 113 -7.42 1.82 11.15
C PRO A 113 -8.55 1.09 11.89
N THR A 114 -9.72 1.05 11.25
CA THR A 114 -10.93 0.39 11.78
C THR A 114 -11.41 -0.74 10.88
N SER A 115 -10.97 -0.78 9.63
CA SER A 115 -11.35 -1.79 8.65
C SER A 115 -10.13 -2.37 7.92
N VAL A 116 -10.22 -3.67 7.61
CA VAL A 116 -9.35 -4.37 6.67
C VAL A 116 -10.24 -5.12 5.67
N HIS A 117 -9.91 -5.05 4.39
CA HIS A 117 -10.61 -5.83 3.35
C HIS A 117 -9.64 -6.34 2.30
N HIS A 118 -10.02 -7.42 1.62
CA HIS A 118 -9.23 -8.01 0.56
C HIS A 118 -9.17 -7.09 -0.68
N ASN A 119 -7.99 -6.98 -1.30
CA ASN A 119 -7.84 -6.26 -2.56
C ASN A 119 -8.01 -7.22 -3.75
N GLU A 120 -9.02 -7.00 -4.57
CA GLU A 120 -9.37 -7.88 -5.70
C GLU A 120 -8.54 -7.63 -6.98
N THR A 121 -7.43 -6.90 -6.87
CA THR A 121 -6.53 -6.53 -7.99
C THR A 121 -5.80 -7.70 -8.65
N VAL A 122 -5.85 -8.92 -8.09
CA VAL A 122 -5.36 -10.14 -8.77
C VAL A 122 -6.08 -10.35 -10.12
N SER A 123 -7.34 -9.92 -10.24
CA SER A 123 -8.08 -9.90 -11.52
C SER A 123 -7.51 -8.89 -12.55
N ARG A 124 -6.71 -7.91 -12.11
CA ARG A 124 -6.14 -6.84 -12.95
C ARG A 124 -4.83 -7.24 -13.62
N TRP A 125 -4.10 -8.22 -13.06
CA TRP A 125 -2.79 -8.67 -13.55
C TRP A 125 -2.83 -10.05 -14.20
N SER A 126 -3.93 -10.79 -14.08
CA SER A 126 -4.12 -12.11 -14.73
C SER A 126 -4.37 -12.02 -16.24
N GLY A 127 -3.97 -10.91 -16.88
CA GLY A 127 -3.71 -10.83 -18.30
C GLY A 127 -2.34 -11.43 -18.64
N GLY A 128 -2.21 -12.76 -18.52
CA GLY A 128 -1.11 -13.53 -19.11
C GLY A 128 -0.17 -14.21 -18.12
N TYR A 129 -0.43 -15.51 -17.87
CA TYR A 129 0.51 -16.56 -17.48
C TYR A 129 1.51 -16.24 -16.34
N PHE A 130 1.13 -16.61 -15.11
CA PHE A 130 2.06 -17.27 -14.19
C PHE A 130 1.48 -18.64 -13.84
N SER A 131 1.89 -19.65 -14.61
CA SER A 131 1.79 -21.05 -14.19
C SER A 131 2.79 -21.22 -13.06
N TRP A 132 2.32 -21.19 -11.81
CA TRP A 132 3.10 -21.69 -10.68
C TRP A 132 3.21 -23.21 -10.86
N GLN A 133 4.14 -23.64 -11.70
CA GLN A 133 4.61 -25.01 -11.67
C GLN A 133 5.21 -25.20 -10.28
N LEU A 134 4.63 -26.15 -9.56
CA LEU A 134 4.99 -26.63 -8.23
C LEU A 134 6.52 -26.66 -8.05
N CYS A 135 7.03 -26.04 -6.98
CA CYS A 135 8.24 -26.54 -6.35
C CYS A 135 7.87 -27.88 -5.71
N GLU A 136 8.07 -28.97 -6.44
CA GLU A 136 8.18 -30.28 -5.82
C GLU A 136 9.52 -30.30 -5.07
N CYS A 137 9.44 -30.40 -3.74
CA CYS A 137 10.61 -30.71 -2.91
C CYS A 137 10.85 -32.21 -3.00
N GLU A 138 11.95 -32.61 -3.65
CA GLU A 138 12.58 -33.92 -3.48
C GLU A 138 13.51 -33.91 -2.25
#